data_AF-A0A433EGZ8-F1
#
_entry.id   AF-A0A433EGZ8-F1
#
_cell.length_a   1.000
_cell.length_b   1.000
_cell.length_c   1.000
_cell.angle_alpha   90.00
_cell.angle_beta   90.00
_cell.angle_gamma   90.00
#
_symmetry.space_group_name_H-M   'P 1'
#
loop_
_entity.id
_entity.type
_entity.pdbx_description
1 polymer ?
#
loop_
_entity_poly.entity_id
_entity_poly.type
_entity_poly.pdbx_seq_one_letter_code
_entity_poly.pdbx_strand_id
1 'polypeptide(L)'
;MPTATRSHSDVFDLNPRTGALILGKNRLDDYAEKYLTEHYPQALEAPTAIPVDELIKESGLRIKKAYLSASSDVFACCVLVDGEVTTYEPTTGQYTQTFYPAGTIVVDPQSEWSMGEGARRNAIMHEILHWEKDRIFFEIHHARLASAGEAIEPMKSRVSTTFFEPSEKSRRRETELQWLEWQAHRLAPRVLMPKSTFTKAATEAMDSSPEVSCGALLDQLASLYQVSRSAVKYRLLEVGLKNRISKLPEYDLVYGFMGEGTEDFIAITHTDAAVLLSQNPRLRQWVQAGDYIFVEGYFVRNTTRYVRVDAHGAYRLKPAAKKSPKKAFLRIRSVITKDYIGLNRDLDSLFHLEHRCGVDKRIIYIDPAHQATPDDHENEKVYAAAAKTMSAAFEEAGKLDDIINNRRASLCQVIADLLEYRGIRYPQTFTERTGLYDALFNKIQHDKLTTMKRETLMAIAVGLGLNAYATIKLMEKSGIHLSRDTSLDNVYLFMLERFPGISIHEANGILDAHGLELLGSKSRSS
;
A
#
# COMPACT_ATOMS: atom_id res chain seq x y z
N MET A 1 16.75 9.92 -48.49
CA MET A 1 15.50 9.65 -47.74
C MET A 1 15.90 8.99 -46.43
N PRO A 2 15.79 9.65 -45.27
CA PRO A 2 15.98 8.97 -44.00
C PRO A 2 14.82 7.98 -43.86
N THR A 3 15.13 6.69 -43.74
CA THR A 3 14.16 5.65 -43.37
C THR A 3 13.54 6.05 -42.04
N ALA A 4 12.28 6.49 -42.06
CA ALA A 4 11.50 6.69 -40.86
C ALA A 4 11.50 5.36 -40.09
N THR A 5 12.20 5.32 -38.96
CA THR A 5 12.07 4.25 -37.97
C THR A 5 10.58 4.13 -37.66
N ARG A 6 9.96 3.02 -38.06
CA ARG A 6 8.57 2.72 -37.71
C ARG A 6 8.44 2.84 -36.19
N SER A 7 7.56 3.72 -35.72
CA SER A 7 7.27 3.85 -34.30
C SER A 7 6.68 2.53 -33.79
N HIS A 8 7.23 1.97 -32.71
CA HIS A 8 6.66 0.78 -32.07
C HIS A 8 5.22 1.00 -31.60
N SER A 9 4.78 2.26 -31.46
CA SER A 9 3.41 2.61 -31.05
C SER A 9 2.33 2.19 -32.04
N ASP A 10 2.66 1.89 -33.31
CA ASP A 10 1.68 1.68 -34.39
C ASP A 10 1.60 0.22 -34.89
N VAL A 11 2.30 -0.70 -34.25
CA VAL A 11 2.52 -2.08 -34.74
C VAL A 11 1.82 -3.11 -33.84
N PHE A 12 1.32 -4.19 -34.45
CA PHE A 12 1.03 -5.46 -33.77
C PHE A 12 2.26 -6.36 -33.93
N ASP A 13 2.96 -6.66 -32.84
CA ASP A 13 4.17 -7.48 -32.87
C ASP A 13 3.91 -8.80 -32.14
N LEU A 14 3.78 -9.88 -32.92
CA LEU A 14 3.71 -11.24 -32.38
C LEU A 14 5.12 -11.77 -32.28
N ASN A 15 5.62 -11.99 -31.06
CA ASN A 15 6.92 -12.61 -30.85
C ASN A 15 6.83 -14.10 -31.24
N PRO A 16 7.46 -14.54 -32.34
CA PRO A 16 7.31 -15.90 -32.83
C PRO A 16 7.95 -16.94 -31.91
N ARG A 17 8.84 -16.52 -30.99
CA ARG A 17 9.49 -17.43 -30.05
C ARG A 17 8.65 -17.65 -28.79
N THR A 18 7.94 -16.64 -28.31
CA THR A 18 7.21 -16.70 -27.04
C THR A 18 5.70 -16.79 -27.23
N GLY A 19 5.20 -16.40 -28.40
CA GLY A 19 3.76 -16.27 -28.67
C GLY A 19 3.15 -14.99 -28.11
N ALA A 20 3.95 -14.10 -27.51
CA ALA A 20 3.45 -12.85 -26.93
C ALA A 20 2.97 -11.90 -28.04
N LEU A 21 1.71 -11.44 -27.94
CA LEU A 21 1.17 -10.39 -28.80
C LEU A 21 1.30 -9.03 -28.12
N ILE A 22 2.30 -8.25 -28.55
CA ILE A 22 2.55 -6.91 -28.04
C ILE A 22 1.89 -5.88 -28.97
N LEU A 23 1.02 -5.06 -28.38
CA LEU A 23 0.27 -4.02 -29.06
C LEU A 23 0.98 -2.68 -28.88
N GLY A 24 1.24 -2.00 -29.99
CA GLY A 24 1.62 -0.59 -29.98
C GLY A 24 0.54 0.26 -29.30
N LYS A 25 0.97 1.28 -28.53
CA LYS A 25 0.09 2.13 -27.72
C LYS A 25 -1.06 2.76 -28.50
N ASN A 26 -0.84 3.09 -29.78
CA ASN A 26 -1.85 3.71 -30.64
C ASN A 26 -2.82 2.68 -31.25
N ARG A 27 -2.56 1.38 -31.12
CA ARG A 27 -3.37 0.28 -31.67
C ARG A 27 -4.30 -0.37 -30.64
N LEU A 28 -4.30 0.12 -29.40
CA LEU A 28 -5.13 -0.43 -28.32
C LEU A 28 -6.63 -0.29 -28.61
N ASP A 29 -7.05 0.86 -29.16
CA ASP A 29 -8.45 1.05 -29.54
C ASP A 29 -8.85 0.18 -30.73
N ASP A 30 -7.95 -0.02 -31.71
CA ASP A 30 -8.19 -0.94 -32.84
C ASP A 30 -8.40 -2.37 -32.36
N TYR A 31 -7.59 -2.83 -31.39
CA TYR A 31 -7.76 -4.16 -30.80
C TYR A 31 -9.08 -4.27 -30.02
N ALA A 32 -9.44 -3.25 -29.25
CA ALA A 32 -10.72 -3.22 -28.53
C ALA A 32 -11.91 -3.29 -29.50
N GLU A 33 -11.85 -2.59 -30.63
CA GLU A 33 -12.86 -2.65 -31.69
C GLU A 33 -12.89 -4.03 -32.37
N LYS A 34 -11.73 -4.64 -32.64
CA LYS A 34 -11.62 -6.02 -33.15
C LYS A 34 -12.29 -7.02 -32.22
N TYR A 35 -11.98 -6.96 -30.92
CA TYR A 35 -12.60 -7.82 -29.91
C TYR A 35 -14.12 -7.65 -29.89
N LEU A 36 -14.62 -6.41 -29.88
CA LEU A 36 -16.06 -6.14 -29.86
C LEU A 36 -16.76 -6.56 -31.15
N THR A 37 -16.10 -6.45 -32.30
CA THR A 37 -16.66 -6.94 -33.57
C THR A 37 -16.92 -8.45 -33.50
N GLU A 38 -16.04 -9.20 -32.85
CA GLU A 38 -16.13 -10.66 -32.72
C GLU A 38 -17.13 -11.09 -31.63
N HIS A 39 -17.15 -10.38 -30.49
CA HIS A 39 -17.87 -10.83 -29.29
C HIS A 39 -19.14 -10.04 -28.95
N TYR A 40 -19.23 -8.74 -29.31
CA TYR A 40 -20.37 -7.90 -28.94
C TYR A 40 -20.54 -6.67 -29.86
N PRO A 41 -20.86 -6.88 -31.16
CA PRO A 41 -20.79 -5.82 -32.18
C PRO A 41 -21.73 -4.64 -31.92
N GLN A 42 -22.87 -4.89 -31.26
CA GLN A 42 -23.86 -3.86 -30.93
C GLN A 42 -23.30 -2.70 -30.09
N ALA A 43 -22.23 -2.89 -29.30
CA ALA A 43 -21.59 -1.81 -28.56
C ALA A 43 -20.79 -0.82 -29.43
N LEU A 44 -20.54 -1.18 -30.71
CA LEU A 44 -19.92 -0.31 -31.70
C LEU A 44 -20.96 0.56 -32.43
N GLU A 45 -22.24 0.19 -32.38
CA GLU A 45 -23.33 0.89 -33.04
C GLU A 45 -23.95 1.97 -32.14
N ALA A 46 -24.17 1.64 -30.87
CA ALA A 46 -24.81 2.52 -29.90
C ALA A 46 -24.07 2.54 -28.55
N PRO A 47 -24.05 3.70 -27.85
CA PRO A 47 -23.58 3.77 -26.47
C PRO A 47 -24.34 2.78 -25.58
N THR A 48 -23.65 1.78 -25.04
CA THR A 48 -24.25 0.71 -24.24
C THR A 48 -23.23 0.10 -23.31
N ALA A 49 -23.65 -0.26 -22.10
CA ALA A 49 -22.83 -1.01 -21.16
C ALA A 49 -22.59 -2.44 -21.66
N ILE A 50 -21.32 -2.87 -21.66
CA ILE A 50 -20.95 -4.24 -22.06
C ILE A 50 -21.45 -5.26 -21.02
N PRO A 51 -22.13 -6.36 -21.39
CA PRO A 51 -22.58 -7.38 -20.44
C PRO A 51 -21.42 -8.32 -20.06
N VAL A 52 -20.55 -7.86 -19.17
CA VAL A 52 -19.32 -8.59 -18.78
C VAL A 52 -19.61 -10.01 -18.29
N ASP A 53 -20.65 -10.22 -17.49
CA ASP A 53 -20.99 -11.53 -16.95
C ASP A 53 -21.50 -12.52 -18.04
N GLU A 54 -22.03 -12.01 -19.16
CA GLU A 54 -22.40 -12.83 -20.33
C GLU A 54 -21.17 -13.23 -21.12
N LEU A 55 -20.26 -12.28 -21.37
CA LEU A 55 -19.00 -12.53 -22.08
C LEU A 55 -18.13 -13.58 -21.39
N ILE A 56 -18.14 -13.65 -20.06
CA ILE A 56 -17.46 -14.71 -19.29
C ILE A 56 -18.00 -16.09 -19.71
N LYS A 57 -19.32 -16.24 -19.74
CA LYS A 57 -19.98 -17.52 -20.07
C LYS A 57 -19.70 -17.92 -21.51
N GLU A 58 -19.81 -16.97 -22.44
CA GLU A 58 -19.54 -17.20 -23.87
C GLU A 58 -18.07 -17.56 -24.13
N SER A 59 -17.15 -16.99 -23.36
CA SER A 59 -15.72 -17.31 -23.42
C SER A 59 -15.36 -18.65 -22.76
N GLY A 60 -16.35 -19.37 -22.20
CA GLY A 60 -16.15 -20.63 -21.47
C GLY A 60 -15.42 -20.46 -20.13
N LEU A 61 -15.38 -19.22 -19.60
CA LEU A 61 -14.70 -18.88 -18.36
C LEU A 61 -15.60 -19.13 -17.15
N ARG A 62 -14.97 -19.35 -15.99
CA ARG A 62 -15.65 -19.54 -14.70
C ARG A 62 -15.03 -18.66 -13.63
N ILE A 63 -15.85 -18.16 -12.72
CA ILE A 63 -15.39 -17.38 -11.57
C ILE A 63 -15.30 -18.28 -10.33
N LYS A 64 -14.18 -18.17 -9.61
CA LYS A 64 -14.00 -18.70 -8.25
C LYS A 64 -13.55 -17.57 -7.32
N LYS A 65 -13.93 -17.64 -6.05
CA LYS A 65 -13.51 -16.66 -5.04
C LYS A 65 -12.47 -17.29 -4.13
N ALA A 66 -11.35 -16.60 -3.95
CA ALA A 66 -10.31 -16.94 -2.99
C ALA A 66 -9.51 -15.68 -2.68
N TYR A 67 -9.01 -15.53 -1.44
CA TYR A 67 -8.12 -14.41 -1.13
C TYR A 67 -6.78 -14.63 -1.82
N LEU A 68 -6.28 -13.62 -2.53
CA LEU A 68 -5.10 -13.75 -3.39
C LEU A 68 -3.85 -13.11 -2.79
N SER A 69 -4.02 -12.14 -1.90
CA SER A 69 -2.90 -11.54 -1.17
C SER A 69 -3.32 -10.97 0.19
N ALA A 70 -2.39 -10.96 1.16
CA ALA A 70 -2.63 -10.36 2.47
C ALA A 70 -2.95 -8.85 2.40
N SER A 71 -2.42 -8.17 1.37
CA SER A 71 -2.57 -6.74 1.11
C SER A 71 -3.86 -6.36 0.38
N SER A 72 -4.63 -7.34 -0.10
CA SER A 72 -5.71 -7.16 -1.07
C SER A 72 -5.29 -6.32 -2.30
N ASP A 73 -4.00 -6.32 -2.67
CA ASP A 73 -3.51 -5.59 -3.86
C ASP A 73 -3.79 -6.37 -5.14
N VAL A 74 -3.78 -7.70 -5.05
CA VAL A 74 -4.20 -8.59 -6.13
C VAL A 74 -5.72 -8.62 -6.16
N PHE A 75 -6.31 -8.18 -7.28
CA PHE A 75 -7.76 -8.19 -7.45
C PHE A 75 -8.25 -9.54 -7.99
N ALA A 76 -7.61 -10.01 -9.06
CA ALA A 76 -7.95 -11.27 -9.70
C ALA A 76 -6.72 -11.86 -10.41
N CYS A 77 -6.86 -13.09 -10.86
CA CYS A 77 -5.98 -13.72 -11.82
C CYS A 77 -6.77 -14.68 -12.71
N CYS A 78 -6.40 -14.73 -13.98
CA CYS A 78 -6.90 -15.73 -14.92
C CYS A 78 -5.92 -16.90 -15.01
N VAL A 79 -6.42 -18.11 -14.73
CA VAL A 79 -5.65 -19.34 -14.87
C VAL A 79 -5.64 -19.72 -16.35
N LEU A 80 -4.56 -19.37 -17.05
CA LEU A 80 -4.45 -19.53 -18.51
C LEU A 80 -4.06 -20.98 -18.92
N VAL A 81 -3.42 -21.71 -18.01
CA VAL A 81 -3.06 -23.13 -18.11
C VAL A 81 -3.36 -23.80 -16.78
N ASP A 82 -3.66 -25.10 -16.77
CA ASP A 82 -3.90 -25.85 -15.53
C ASP A 82 -2.71 -25.69 -14.56
N GLY A 83 -2.99 -25.31 -13.31
CA GLY A 83 -1.92 -25.03 -12.38
C GLY A 83 -2.38 -24.62 -10.99
N GLU A 84 -1.41 -24.43 -10.10
CA GLU A 84 -1.64 -23.94 -8.75
C GLU A 84 -1.61 -22.42 -8.71
N VAL A 85 -2.53 -21.86 -7.91
CA VAL A 85 -2.57 -20.44 -7.57
C VAL A 85 -2.24 -20.31 -6.08
N THR A 86 -1.27 -19.45 -5.77
CA THR A 86 -0.98 -19.07 -4.39
C THR A 86 -2.14 -18.25 -3.82
N THR A 87 -2.87 -18.81 -2.85
CA THR A 87 -3.98 -18.21 -2.13
C THR A 87 -3.59 -17.88 -0.68
N TYR A 88 -4.19 -16.85 -0.11
CA TYR A 88 -3.97 -16.39 1.25
C TYR A 88 -5.12 -16.85 2.16
N GLU A 89 -4.83 -17.26 3.39
CA GLU A 89 -5.85 -17.56 4.40
C GLU A 89 -5.83 -16.47 5.49
N PRO A 90 -6.80 -15.54 5.51
CA PRO A 90 -6.81 -14.42 6.46
C PRO A 90 -6.82 -14.83 7.93
N THR A 91 -7.41 -15.99 8.26
CA THR A 91 -7.52 -16.44 9.66
C THR A 91 -6.19 -16.92 10.24
N THR A 92 -5.36 -17.58 9.43
CA THR A 92 -4.07 -18.14 9.84
C THR A 92 -2.89 -17.27 9.41
N GLY A 93 -3.10 -16.35 8.46
CA GLY A 93 -2.06 -15.53 7.86
C GLY A 93 -1.13 -16.31 6.91
N GLN A 94 -1.50 -17.53 6.51
CA GLN A 94 -0.65 -18.40 5.70
C GLN A 94 -1.01 -18.37 4.22
N TYR A 95 -0.01 -18.64 3.37
CA TYR A 95 -0.21 -18.88 1.95
C TYR A 95 -0.29 -20.38 1.66
N THR A 96 -1.19 -20.75 0.77
CA THR A 96 -1.44 -22.13 0.34
C THR A 96 -1.46 -22.19 -1.18
N GLN A 97 -1.10 -23.34 -1.75
CA GLN A 97 -1.24 -23.59 -3.18
C GLN A 97 -2.58 -24.31 -3.41
N THR A 98 -3.43 -23.72 -4.25
CA THR A 98 -4.72 -24.31 -4.62
C THR A 98 -4.74 -24.55 -6.12
N PHE A 99 -4.98 -25.80 -6.53
CA PHE A 99 -5.09 -26.13 -7.95
C PHE A 99 -6.38 -25.57 -8.56
N TYR A 100 -6.24 -24.92 -9.71
CA TYR A 100 -7.35 -24.49 -10.54
C TYR A 100 -7.13 -24.94 -11.99
N PRO A 101 -8.19 -25.44 -12.66
CA PRO A 101 -8.12 -25.72 -14.09
C PRO A 101 -8.12 -24.43 -14.94
N ALA A 102 -7.54 -24.49 -16.13
CA ALA A 102 -7.49 -23.42 -17.11
C ALA A 102 -8.90 -22.86 -17.40
N GLY A 103 -8.97 -21.56 -17.69
CA GLY A 103 -10.22 -20.83 -17.89
C GLY A 103 -10.94 -20.49 -16.58
N THR A 104 -10.25 -20.56 -15.44
CA THR A 104 -10.77 -20.09 -14.15
C THR A 104 -10.26 -18.70 -13.86
N ILE A 105 -11.16 -17.73 -13.69
CA ILE A 105 -10.86 -16.44 -13.09
C ILE A 105 -11.03 -16.59 -11.58
N VAL A 106 -9.95 -16.42 -10.82
CA VAL A 106 -9.98 -16.37 -9.37
C VAL A 106 -10.05 -14.91 -8.95
N VAL A 107 -11.08 -14.52 -8.20
CA VAL A 107 -11.33 -13.15 -7.75
C VAL A 107 -11.16 -13.07 -6.24
N ASP A 108 -10.44 -12.05 -5.78
CA ASP A 108 -10.31 -11.74 -4.37
C ASP A 108 -11.60 -11.09 -3.85
N PRO A 109 -12.31 -11.73 -2.89
CA PRO A 109 -13.59 -11.25 -2.41
C PRO A 109 -13.51 -9.92 -1.63
N GLN A 110 -12.36 -9.61 -1.00
CA GLN A 110 -12.16 -8.37 -0.27
C GLN A 110 -11.90 -7.20 -1.23
N SER A 111 -11.14 -7.47 -2.31
CA SER A 111 -10.94 -6.52 -3.40
C SER A 111 -12.24 -6.26 -4.17
N GLU A 112 -13.06 -7.28 -4.40
CA GLU A 112 -14.37 -7.16 -5.04
C GLU A 112 -15.33 -6.26 -4.24
N TRP A 113 -15.40 -6.43 -2.91
CA TRP A 113 -16.29 -5.63 -2.05
C TRP A 113 -15.86 -4.16 -1.92
N SER A 114 -14.56 -3.88 -1.97
CA SER A 114 -14.02 -2.55 -1.66
C SER A 114 -13.91 -1.58 -2.83
N MET A 115 -14.00 -2.03 -4.08
CA MET A 115 -13.69 -1.20 -5.26
C MET A 115 -14.93 -0.77 -6.09
N GLY A 116 -16.12 -1.26 -5.74
CA GLY A 116 -17.38 -0.94 -6.42
C GLY A 116 -17.54 -1.64 -7.78
N GLU A 117 -18.78 -1.63 -8.29
CA GLU A 117 -19.17 -2.42 -9.47
C GLU A 117 -18.39 -2.06 -10.74
N GLY A 118 -18.13 -0.76 -10.98
CA GLY A 118 -17.38 -0.34 -12.15
C GLY A 118 -15.92 -0.83 -12.16
N ALA A 119 -15.27 -0.90 -10.99
CA ALA A 119 -13.92 -1.45 -10.88
C ALA A 119 -13.92 -2.97 -11.01
N ARG A 120 -14.92 -3.66 -10.43
CA ARG A 120 -15.14 -5.10 -10.61
C ARG A 120 -15.25 -5.45 -12.09
N ARG A 121 -16.11 -4.76 -12.83
CA ARG A 121 -16.32 -4.97 -14.27
C ARG A 121 -15.04 -4.75 -15.08
N ASN A 122 -14.27 -3.71 -14.75
CA ASN A 122 -12.98 -3.44 -15.39
C ASN A 122 -11.97 -4.55 -15.15
N ALA A 123 -11.84 -5.02 -13.92
CA ALA A 123 -10.87 -6.05 -13.58
C ALA A 123 -11.28 -7.43 -14.14
N ILE A 124 -12.57 -7.76 -14.18
CA ILE A 124 -13.01 -8.99 -14.86
C ILE A 124 -12.75 -8.90 -16.38
N MET A 125 -13.04 -7.76 -17.01
CA MET A 125 -12.72 -7.55 -18.42
C MET A 125 -11.21 -7.67 -18.70
N HIS A 126 -10.36 -7.20 -17.79
CA HIS A 126 -8.90 -7.40 -17.83
C HIS A 126 -8.55 -8.90 -17.91
N GLU A 127 -9.16 -9.73 -17.05
CA GLU A 127 -8.92 -11.19 -17.06
C GLU A 127 -9.45 -11.89 -18.32
N ILE A 128 -10.61 -11.46 -18.84
CA ILE A 128 -11.15 -11.96 -20.11
C ILE A 128 -10.16 -11.65 -21.25
N LEU A 129 -9.57 -10.46 -21.26
CA LEU A 129 -8.60 -10.07 -22.28
C LEU A 129 -7.29 -10.84 -22.18
N HIS A 130 -6.85 -11.23 -20.99
CA HIS A 130 -5.74 -12.18 -20.84
C HIS A 130 -6.10 -13.54 -21.42
N TRP A 131 -7.32 -14.05 -21.15
CA TRP A 131 -7.76 -15.33 -21.72
C TRP A 131 -7.79 -15.31 -23.26
N GLU A 132 -8.33 -14.25 -23.84
CA GLU A 132 -8.43 -14.08 -25.29
C GLU A 132 -7.05 -13.88 -25.95
N LYS A 133 -6.24 -12.97 -25.40
CA LYS A 133 -5.02 -12.50 -26.05
C LYS A 133 -3.78 -13.32 -25.70
N ASP A 134 -3.66 -13.79 -24.45
CA ASP A 134 -2.39 -14.24 -23.87
C ASP A 134 -2.30 -15.74 -23.66
N ARG A 135 -3.40 -16.49 -23.82
CA ARG A 135 -3.43 -17.94 -23.57
C ARG A 135 -2.34 -18.70 -24.34
N ILE A 136 -2.13 -18.40 -25.62
CA ILE A 136 -1.11 -19.07 -26.47
C ILE A 136 0.30 -18.87 -25.91
N PHE A 137 0.61 -17.67 -25.42
CA PHE A 137 1.90 -17.41 -24.78
C PHE A 137 2.07 -18.32 -23.56
N PHE A 138 1.05 -18.42 -22.70
CA PHE A 138 1.12 -19.28 -21.52
C PHE A 138 1.21 -20.78 -21.85
N GLU A 139 0.49 -21.26 -22.86
CA GLU A 139 0.57 -22.64 -23.33
C GLU A 139 1.99 -23.00 -23.81
N ILE A 140 2.63 -22.14 -24.63
CA ILE A 140 4.00 -22.33 -25.11
C ILE A 140 4.99 -22.33 -23.95
N HIS A 141 4.84 -21.39 -23.01
CA HIS A 141 5.72 -21.28 -21.86
C HIS A 141 5.56 -22.46 -20.90
N HIS A 142 4.33 -22.92 -20.68
CA HIS A 142 4.02 -24.06 -19.81
C HIS A 142 4.65 -25.35 -20.34
N ALA A 143 4.51 -25.63 -21.64
CA ALA A 143 5.13 -26.79 -22.26
C ALA A 143 6.67 -26.81 -22.11
N ARG A 144 7.31 -25.63 -22.19
CA ARG A 144 8.76 -25.49 -22.00
C ARG A 144 9.19 -25.72 -20.56
N LEU A 145 8.46 -25.18 -19.58
CA LEU A 145 8.81 -25.29 -18.17
C LEU A 145 8.48 -26.66 -17.57
N ALA A 146 7.39 -27.29 -18.02
CA ALA A 146 7.08 -28.68 -17.67
C ALA A 146 8.23 -29.64 -18.04
N SER A 147 8.92 -29.36 -19.16
CA SER A 147 10.11 -30.12 -19.58
C SER A 147 11.33 -29.92 -18.66
N ALA A 148 11.33 -28.88 -17.83
CA ALA A 148 12.36 -28.54 -16.85
C ALA A 148 11.96 -28.86 -15.39
N GLY A 149 10.75 -29.37 -15.14
CA GLY A 149 10.24 -29.64 -13.79
C GLY A 149 9.80 -28.37 -13.02
N GLU A 150 9.53 -27.27 -13.72
CA GLU A 150 9.09 -26.00 -13.13
C GLU A 150 7.61 -25.74 -13.45
N ALA A 151 6.92 -24.99 -12.58
CA ALA A 151 5.53 -24.57 -12.76
C ALA A 151 5.43 -23.06 -13.07
N ILE A 152 4.35 -22.64 -13.73
CA ILE A 152 4.04 -21.23 -13.98
C ILE A 152 2.97 -20.78 -13.00
N GLU A 153 3.26 -19.75 -12.21
CA GLU A 153 2.21 -19.06 -11.45
C GLU A 153 1.38 -18.19 -12.40
N PRO A 154 0.04 -18.18 -12.26
CA PRO A 154 -0.83 -17.32 -13.06
C PRO A 154 -0.52 -15.83 -12.89
N MET A 155 -0.78 -15.08 -13.96
CA MET A 155 -0.68 -13.62 -13.98
C MET A 155 -1.70 -13.00 -13.03
N LYS A 156 -1.21 -12.18 -12.11
CA LYS A 156 -2.01 -11.54 -11.05
C LYS A 156 -2.25 -10.09 -11.40
N SER A 157 -3.51 -9.72 -11.63
CA SER A 157 -3.91 -8.33 -11.82
C SER A 157 -3.83 -7.59 -10.49
N ARG A 158 -2.86 -6.68 -10.41
CA ARG A 158 -2.62 -5.85 -9.23
C ARG A 158 -3.14 -4.46 -9.47
N VAL A 159 -3.79 -3.90 -8.45
CA VAL A 159 -4.26 -2.51 -8.52
C VAL A 159 -3.06 -1.58 -8.62
N SER A 160 -2.03 -1.83 -7.82
CA SER A 160 -0.77 -1.07 -7.83
C SER A 160 -0.06 -1.01 -9.18
N THR A 161 -0.22 -2.00 -10.07
CA THR A 161 0.41 -1.99 -11.40
C THR A 161 -0.43 -1.32 -12.48
N THR A 162 -1.63 -0.83 -12.16
CA THR A 162 -2.57 -0.29 -13.17
C THR A 162 -1.90 0.73 -14.09
N PHE A 163 -1.10 1.66 -13.57
CA PHE A 163 -0.41 2.67 -14.37
C PHE A 163 1.10 2.43 -14.52
N PHE A 164 1.58 1.23 -14.18
CA PHE A 164 2.99 0.87 -14.37
C PHE A 164 3.28 0.61 -15.85
N GLU A 165 4.09 1.48 -16.46
CA GLU A 165 4.54 1.30 -17.84
C GLU A 165 5.88 0.55 -17.89
N PRO A 166 5.95 -0.62 -18.56
CA PRO A 166 7.19 -1.40 -18.65
C PRO A 166 8.25 -0.70 -19.51
N SER A 167 9.51 -1.12 -19.35
CA SER A 167 10.61 -0.53 -20.13
C SER A 167 10.62 -1.04 -21.56
N GLU A 168 10.46 -0.14 -22.53
CA GLU A 168 10.60 -0.45 -23.98
C GLU A 168 12.02 -0.93 -24.35
N LYS A 169 13.03 -0.65 -23.51
CA LYS A 169 14.44 -1.01 -23.77
C LYS A 169 14.81 -2.38 -23.22
N SER A 170 14.05 -2.91 -22.27
CA SER A 170 14.36 -4.20 -21.63
C SER A 170 13.87 -5.36 -22.49
N ARG A 171 14.70 -6.39 -22.62
CA ARG A 171 14.38 -7.64 -23.32
C ARG A 171 14.25 -8.84 -22.38
N ARG A 172 14.05 -8.57 -21.09
CA ARG A 172 13.88 -9.62 -20.07
C ARG A 172 12.49 -10.24 -20.21
N ARG A 173 12.38 -11.54 -19.91
CA ARG A 173 11.09 -12.27 -19.87
C ARG A 173 10.08 -11.58 -18.95
N GLU A 174 10.52 -11.14 -17.79
CA GLU A 174 9.71 -10.38 -16.83
C GLU A 174 9.11 -9.11 -17.47
N THR A 175 9.87 -8.39 -18.29
CA THR A 175 9.37 -7.21 -19.00
C THR A 175 8.29 -7.59 -20.02
N GLU A 176 8.39 -8.75 -20.66
CA GLU A 176 7.35 -9.24 -21.58
C GLU A 176 6.04 -9.50 -20.81
N LEU A 177 6.08 -10.18 -19.65
CA LEU A 177 4.92 -10.36 -18.76
C LEU A 177 4.33 -9.02 -18.31
N GLN A 178 5.19 -8.06 -17.94
CA GLN A 178 4.76 -6.70 -17.56
C GLN A 178 4.04 -5.98 -18.73
N TRP A 179 4.47 -6.20 -19.98
CA TRP A 179 3.77 -5.67 -21.15
C TRP A 179 2.40 -6.30 -21.35
N LEU A 180 2.27 -7.62 -21.14
CA LEU A 180 0.98 -8.30 -21.21
C LEU A 180 -0.01 -7.72 -20.17
N GLU A 181 0.41 -7.57 -18.90
CA GLU A 181 -0.40 -6.92 -17.84
C GLU A 181 -0.78 -5.49 -18.22
N TRP A 182 0.21 -4.68 -18.63
CA TRP A 182 -0.03 -3.28 -18.98
C TRP A 182 -1.03 -3.16 -20.12
N GLN A 183 -0.93 -4.02 -21.15
CA GLN A 183 -1.88 -4.03 -22.25
C GLN A 183 -3.28 -4.38 -21.78
N ALA A 184 -3.46 -5.40 -20.93
CA ALA A 184 -4.78 -5.75 -20.39
C ALA A 184 -5.38 -4.59 -19.57
N HIS A 185 -4.58 -3.93 -18.72
CA HIS A 185 -5.01 -2.74 -17.97
C HIS A 185 -5.42 -1.57 -18.85
N ARG A 186 -4.85 -1.43 -20.05
CA ARG A 186 -5.21 -0.38 -21.01
C ARG A 186 -6.35 -0.77 -21.95
N LEU A 187 -6.50 -2.06 -22.26
CA LEU A 187 -7.54 -2.58 -23.14
C LEU A 187 -8.89 -2.66 -22.43
N ALA A 188 -8.95 -3.11 -21.18
CA ALA A 188 -10.20 -3.28 -20.44
C ALA A 188 -11.12 -2.04 -20.48
N PRO A 189 -10.66 -0.81 -20.16
CA PRO A 189 -11.50 0.38 -20.25
C PRO A 189 -11.87 0.75 -21.70
N ARG A 190 -11.05 0.38 -22.69
CA ARG A 190 -11.33 0.64 -24.12
C ARG A 190 -12.40 -0.28 -24.68
N VAL A 191 -12.44 -1.53 -24.22
CA VAL A 191 -13.52 -2.48 -24.53
C VAL A 191 -14.81 -2.06 -23.83
N LEU A 192 -14.74 -1.69 -22.55
CA LEU A 192 -15.91 -1.24 -21.79
C LEU A 192 -16.49 0.09 -22.28
N MET A 193 -15.66 0.96 -22.86
CA MET A 193 -16.05 2.26 -23.40
C MET A 193 -15.47 2.43 -24.82
N PRO A 194 -16.11 1.84 -25.86
CA PRO A 194 -15.58 1.81 -27.22
C PRO A 194 -15.41 3.24 -27.77
N LYS A 195 -14.32 3.49 -28.49
CA LYS A 195 -13.89 4.87 -28.84
C LYS A 195 -14.99 5.67 -29.53
N SER A 196 -15.60 5.08 -30.56
CA SER A 196 -16.65 5.72 -31.37
C SER A 196 -17.87 6.08 -30.53
N THR A 197 -18.49 5.09 -29.89
CA THR A 197 -19.73 5.26 -29.13
C THR A 197 -19.53 6.07 -27.86
N PHE A 198 -18.39 5.95 -27.18
CA PHE A 198 -18.05 6.77 -26.02
C PHE A 198 -17.87 8.25 -26.41
N THR A 199 -17.13 8.53 -27.49
CA THR A 199 -16.93 9.91 -27.97
C THR A 199 -18.26 10.56 -28.36
N LYS A 200 -19.14 9.79 -29.03
CA LYS A 200 -20.49 10.21 -29.37
C LYS A 200 -21.31 10.55 -28.12
N ALA A 201 -21.39 9.62 -27.16
CA ALA A 201 -22.15 9.83 -25.92
C ALA A 201 -21.66 11.03 -25.11
N ALA A 202 -20.35 11.20 -24.97
CA ALA A 202 -19.77 12.33 -24.26
C ALA A 202 -20.05 13.67 -24.95
N THR A 203 -19.99 13.68 -26.29
CA THR A 203 -20.30 14.86 -27.11
C THR A 203 -21.77 15.24 -26.98
N GLU A 204 -22.68 14.29 -27.17
CA GLU A 204 -24.12 14.51 -27.06
C GLU A 204 -24.52 14.97 -25.65
N ALA A 205 -23.91 14.40 -24.60
CA ALA A 205 -24.16 14.82 -23.21
C ALA A 205 -23.76 16.28 -22.96
N MET A 206 -22.60 16.71 -23.48
CA MET A 206 -22.15 18.12 -23.37
C MET A 206 -23.02 19.06 -24.22
N ASP A 207 -23.41 18.66 -25.42
CA ASP A 207 -24.12 19.53 -26.37
C ASP A 207 -25.62 19.66 -26.01
N SER A 208 -26.22 18.61 -25.44
CA SER A 208 -27.63 18.62 -25.00
C SER A 208 -27.85 19.40 -23.71
N SER A 209 -26.78 19.73 -22.98
CA SER A 209 -26.84 20.45 -21.70
C SER A 209 -25.63 21.38 -21.58
N PRO A 210 -25.66 22.58 -22.20
CA PRO A 210 -24.52 23.50 -22.23
C PRO A 210 -23.97 23.91 -20.85
N GLU A 211 -24.81 23.83 -19.82
CA GLU A 211 -24.48 24.14 -18.42
C GLU A 211 -24.10 22.89 -17.60
N VAL A 212 -23.90 21.73 -18.23
CA VAL A 212 -23.54 20.48 -17.53
C VAL A 212 -22.21 20.66 -16.81
N SER A 213 -22.18 20.38 -15.51
CA SER A 213 -20.92 20.40 -14.77
C SER A 213 -20.05 19.21 -15.15
N CYS A 214 -18.74 19.35 -14.99
CA CYS A 214 -17.80 18.27 -15.25
C CYS A 214 -18.14 17.02 -14.39
N GLY A 215 -18.53 17.24 -13.13
CA GLY A 215 -18.95 16.15 -12.23
C GLY A 215 -20.18 15.39 -12.71
N ALA A 216 -21.20 16.11 -13.20
CA ALA A 216 -22.43 15.52 -13.71
C ALA A 216 -22.21 14.73 -15.02
N LEU A 217 -21.39 15.25 -15.93
CA LEU A 217 -20.98 14.52 -17.14
C LEU A 217 -20.34 13.17 -16.80
N LEU A 218 -19.45 13.15 -15.81
CA LEU A 218 -18.81 11.91 -15.36
C LEU A 218 -19.82 10.91 -14.80
N ASP A 219 -20.77 11.36 -13.98
CA ASP A 219 -21.80 10.48 -13.40
C ASP A 219 -22.72 9.91 -14.48
N GLN A 220 -23.12 10.71 -15.47
CA GLN A 220 -23.93 10.27 -16.59
C GLN A 220 -23.23 9.18 -17.40
N LEU A 221 -21.97 9.41 -17.79
CA LEU A 221 -21.18 8.45 -18.57
C LEU A 221 -20.84 7.19 -17.76
N ALA A 222 -20.49 7.34 -16.48
CA ALA A 222 -20.22 6.21 -15.59
C ALA A 222 -21.45 5.30 -15.44
N SER A 223 -22.63 5.90 -15.30
CA SER A 223 -23.91 5.19 -15.25
C SER A 223 -24.21 4.48 -16.58
N LEU A 224 -24.07 5.18 -17.71
CA LEU A 224 -24.36 4.66 -19.04
C LEU A 224 -23.52 3.42 -19.39
N TYR A 225 -22.23 3.43 -19.08
CA TYR A 225 -21.30 2.33 -19.38
C TYR A 225 -21.12 1.35 -18.21
N GLN A 226 -21.69 1.66 -17.04
CA GLN A 226 -21.51 0.93 -15.78
C GLN A 226 -20.02 0.74 -15.41
N VAL A 227 -19.28 1.85 -15.40
CA VAL A 227 -17.85 1.90 -15.09
C VAL A 227 -17.58 2.89 -13.95
N SER A 228 -16.36 2.92 -13.43
CA SER A 228 -16.01 3.89 -12.39
C SER A 228 -15.86 5.31 -12.96
N ARG A 229 -16.12 6.32 -12.14
CA ARG A 229 -15.87 7.74 -12.49
C ARG A 229 -14.43 7.96 -12.94
N SER A 230 -13.46 7.33 -12.25
CA SER A 230 -12.04 7.40 -12.61
C SER A 230 -11.79 6.86 -14.02
N ALA A 231 -12.38 5.73 -14.40
CA ALA A 231 -12.24 5.18 -15.75
C ALA A 231 -12.77 6.16 -16.81
N VAL A 232 -13.93 6.79 -16.57
CA VAL A 232 -14.49 7.83 -17.47
C VAL A 232 -13.53 9.02 -17.60
N LYS A 233 -12.94 9.50 -16.50
CA LYS A 233 -11.98 10.62 -16.53
C LYS A 233 -10.81 10.34 -17.47
N TYR A 234 -10.16 9.19 -17.31
CA TYR A 234 -9.08 8.78 -18.21
C TYR A 234 -9.58 8.63 -19.64
N ARG A 235 -10.74 7.99 -19.84
CA ARG A 235 -11.26 7.72 -21.18
C ARG A 235 -11.56 9.00 -21.96
N LEU A 236 -12.13 10.03 -21.31
CA LEU A 236 -12.36 11.35 -21.93
C LEU A 236 -11.05 11.98 -22.44
N LEU A 237 -9.95 11.85 -21.70
CA LEU A 237 -8.63 12.32 -22.13
C LEU A 237 -8.10 11.48 -23.30
N GLU A 238 -8.21 10.15 -23.21
CA GLU A 238 -7.72 9.22 -24.24
C GLU A 238 -8.42 9.38 -25.59
N VAL A 239 -9.72 9.72 -25.60
CA VAL A 239 -10.47 9.99 -26.84
C VAL A 239 -10.29 11.42 -27.36
N GLY A 240 -9.42 12.22 -26.74
CA GLY A 240 -9.05 13.55 -27.20
C GLY A 240 -10.03 14.67 -26.84
N LEU A 241 -10.89 14.48 -25.83
CA LEU A 241 -11.91 15.46 -25.44
C LEU A 241 -11.41 16.50 -24.41
N LYS A 242 -10.12 16.52 -24.04
CA LYS A 242 -9.53 17.45 -23.04
C LYS A 242 -9.97 18.90 -23.27
N ASN A 243 -9.86 19.39 -24.51
CA ASN A 243 -10.18 20.79 -24.85
C ASN A 243 -11.65 21.18 -24.67
N ARG A 244 -12.57 20.21 -24.66
CA ARG A 244 -14.00 20.45 -24.41
C ARG A 244 -14.30 20.38 -22.93
N ILE A 245 -13.85 19.31 -22.26
CA ILE A 245 -14.10 19.11 -20.84
C ILE A 245 -13.44 20.19 -19.98
N SER A 246 -12.30 20.76 -20.41
CA SER A 246 -11.61 21.84 -19.70
C SER A 246 -12.38 23.16 -19.67
N LYS A 247 -13.47 23.27 -20.43
CA LYS A 247 -14.35 24.45 -20.45
C LYS A 247 -15.60 24.26 -19.58
N LEU A 248 -15.83 23.05 -19.07
CA LEU A 248 -16.99 22.76 -18.24
C LEU A 248 -16.82 23.35 -16.83
N PRO A 249 -17.92 23.75 -16.18
CA PRO A 249 -17.90 24.10 -14.77
C PRO A 249 -17.25 22.99 -13.93
N GLU A 250 -16.48 23.39 -12.91
CA GLU A 250 -15.84 22.49 -11.93
C GLU A 250 -14.72 21.59 -12.48
N TYR A 251 -14.29 21.74 -13.75
CA TYR A 251 -13.23 20.91 -14.34
C TYR A 251 -11.97 20.85 -13.46
N ASP A 252 -11.45 21.99 -13.01
CA ASP A 252 -10.21 22.05 -12.21
C ASP A 252 -10.36 21.32 -10.86
N LEU A 253 -11.56 21.36 -10.25
CA LEU A 253 -11.84 20.66 -9.00
C LEU A 253 -11.90 19.14 -9.21
N VAL A 254 -12.55 18.71 -10.28
CA VAL A 254 -12.76 17.29 -10.62
C VAL A 254 -11.47 16.62 -11.12
N TYR A 255 -10.67 17.33 -11.91
CA TYR A 255 -9.41 16.80 -12.48
C TYR A 255 -8.16 17.12 -11.63
N GLY A 256 -8.28 17.90 -10.56
CA GLY A 256 -7.15 18.25 -9.67
C GLY A 256 -6.43 17.05 -9.05
N PHE A 257 -7.09 15.89 -8.93
CA PHE A 257 -6.51 14.64 -8.40
C PHE A 257 -5.68 13.86 -9.44
N MET A 258 -5.73 14.23 -10.73
CA MET A 258 -5.08 13.50 -11.82
C MET A 258 -3.65 13.98 -12.14
N GLY A 259 -3.16 15.05 -11.51
CA GLY A 259 -1.73 15.39 -11.54
C GLY A 259 -1.33 16.76 -12.10
N GLU A 260 -2.24 17.72 -12.24
CA GLU A 260 -1.86 19.13 -12.46
C GLU A 260 -1.80 19.84 -11.09
N GLY A 261 -0.58 20.17 -10.61
CA GLY A 261 -0.37 20.98 -9.40
C GLY A 261 -0.20 20.26 -8.06
N THR A 262 -0.09 18.93 -8.03
CA THR A 262 0.07 18.17 -6.78
C THR A 262 1.52 18.08 -6.33
N GLU A 263 1.80 18.38 -5.06
CA GLU A 263 3.07 18.00 -4.44
C GLU A 263 3.20 16.46 -4.47
N ASP A 264 4.30 15.94 -5.01
CA ASP A 264 4.51 14.50 -5.22
C ASP A 264 5.56 13.96 -4.24
N PHE A 265 5.31 12.77 -3.69
CA PHE A 265 6.12 12.16 -2.62
C PHE A 265 6.32 13.10 -1.42
N ILE A 266 5.24 13.65 -0.89
CA ILE A 266 5.33 14.52 0.29
C ILE A 266 5.70 13.74 1.54
N ALA A 267 6.45 14.38 2.42
CA ALA A 267 6.61 13.90 3.79
C ALA A 267 5.34 14.23 4.57
N ILE A 268 4.88 13.28 5.39
CA ILE A 268 3.75 13.45 6.29
C ILE A 268 4.20 13.29 7.75
N THR A 269 3.38 13.75 8.69
CA THR A 269 3.68 13.58 10.12
C THR A 269 3.39 12.14 10.58
N HIS A 270 3.92 11.75 11.74
CA HIS A 270 3.54 10.47 12.37
C HIS A 270 2.05 10.41 12.69
N THR A 271 1.44 11.53 13.06
CA THR A 271 0.00 11.64 13.30
C THR A 271 -0.78 11.37 12.02
N ASP A 272 -0.43 12.03 10.92
CA ASP A 272 -1.08 11.81 9.62
C ASP A 272 -0.93 10.34 9.19
N ALA A 273 0.27 9.78 9.33
CA ALA A 273 0.51 8.37 9.01
C ALA A 273 -0.37 7.43 9.86
N ALA A 274 -0.50 7.69 11.16
CA ALA A 274 -1.34 6.90 12.06
C ALA A 274 -2.83 7.01 11.70
N VAL A 275 -3.32 8.21 11.37
CA VAL A 275 -4.71 8.42 10.96
C VAL A 275 -4.98 7.76 9.60
N LEU A 276 -4.06 7.88 8.63
CA LEU A 276 -4.17 7.19 7.34
C LEU A 276 -4.33 5.69 7.53
N LEU A 277 -3.47 5.07 8.35
CA LEU A 277 -3.55 3.64 8.63
C LEU A 277 -4.80 3.26 9.43
N SER A 278 -5.26 4.11 10.34
CA SER A 278 -6.45 3.82 11.15
C SER A 278 -7.73 3.86 10.32
N GLN A 279 -7.84 4.80 9.38
CA GLN A 279 -9.00 4.99 8.53
C GLN A 279 -9.01 4.09 7.28
N ASN A 280 -7.84 3.58 6.86
CA ASN A 280 -7.71 2.78 5.63
C ASN A 280 -7.18 1.37 5.95
N PRO A 281 -8.07 0.38 6.20
CA PRO A 281 -7.67 -0.99 6.51
C PRO A 281 -6.76 -1.64 5.44
N ARG A 282 -7.00 -1.35 4.16
CA ARG A 282 -6.19 -1.87 3.05
C ARG A 282 -4.77 -1.32 3.08
N LEU A 283 -4.60 -0.01 3.26
CA LEU A 283 -3.27 0.59 3.46
C LEU A 283 -2.57 0.03 4.69
N ARG A 284 -3.32 -0.22 5.76
CA ARG A 284 -2.79 -0.86 6.97
C ARG A 284 -2.25 -2.25 6.70
N GLN A 285 -2.95 -3.06 5.90
CA GLN A 285 -2.48 -4.38 5.50
C GLN A 285 -1.14 -4.30 4.75
N TRP A 286 -0.92 -3.29 3.91
CA TRP A 286 0.36 -3.10 3.19
C TRP A 286 1.53 -2.84 4.14
N VAL A 287 1.28 -2.13 5.23
CA VAL A 287 2.30 -1.89 6.27
C VAL A 287 2.46 -3.11 7.19
N GLN A 288 1.36 -3.77 7.57
CA GLN A 288 1.35 -4.95 8.45
C GLN A 288 1.99 -6.18 7.79
N ALA A 289 1.84 -6.34 6.48
CA ALA A 289 2.53 -7.36 5.70
C ALA A 289 4.06 -7.18 5.71
N GLY A 290 4.54 -6.00 6.11
CA GLY A 290 5.96 -5.67 6.18
C GLY A 290 6.54 -5.14 4.87
N ASP A 291 5.74 -4.93 3.83
CA ASP A 291 6.17 -4.40 2.52
C ASP A 291 6.69 -2.96 2.64
N TYR A 292 6.06 -2.19 3.54
CA TYR A 292 6.38 -0.79 3.81
C TYR A 292 6.55 -0.51 5.30
N ILE A 293 7.48 0.39 5.62
CA ILE A 293 7.74 0.90 6.97
C ILE A 293 7.74 2.43 6.96
N PHE A 294 7.21 3.06 8.00
CA PHE A 294 7.22 4.51 8.11
C PHE A 294 8.55 5.02 8.67
N VAL A 295 9.31 5.79 7.89
CA VAL A 295 10.64 6.30 8.25
C VAL A 295 10.81 7.73 7.74
N GLU A 296 11.21 8.63 8.64
CA GLU A 296 11.52 10.04 8.33
C GLU A 296 10.43 10.76 7.52
N GLY A 297 9.15 10.47 7.80
CA GLY A 297 8.00 11.10 7.15
C GLY A 297 7.45 10.39 5.92
N TYR A 298 7.98 9.22 5.57
CA TYR A 298 7.60 8.47 4.36
C TYR A 298 7.22 7.03 4.68
N PHE A 299 6.26 6.47 3.96
CA PHE A 299 6.11 5.02 3.86
C PHE A 299 7.12 4.49 2.85
N VAL A 300 8.17 3.84 3.35
CA VAL A 300 9.34 3.38 2.58
C VAL A 300 9.28 1.87 2.43
N ARG A 301 9.64 1.37 1.25
CA ARG A 301 9.89 -0.04 1.01
C ARG A 301 10.84 -0.60 2.06
N ASN A 302 10.42 -1.64 2.75
CA ASN A 302 11.18 -2.25 3.83
C ASN A 302 12.31 -3.15 3.29
N THR A 303 13.33 -2.53 2.69
CA THR A 303 14.49 -3.23 2.12
C THR A 303 15.78 -2.60 2.61
N THR A 304 16.82 -3.41 2.76
CA THR A 304 18.15 -2.94 3.14
C THR A 304 18.76 -1.99 2.09
N ARG A 305 18.19 -1.91 0.89
CA ARG A 305 18.58 -0.93 -0.13
C ARG A 305 18.17 0.50 0.25
N TYR A 306 17.00 0.67 0.86
CA TYR A 306 16.41 1.98 1.13
C TYR A 306 16.42 2.37 2.59
N VAL A 307 16.46 1.38 3.49
CA VAL A 307 16.39 1.58 4.94
C VAL A 307 17.65 1.01 5.60
N ARG A 308 18.11 1.67 6.67
CA ARG A 308 19.14 1.17 7.59
C ARG A 308 18.66 1.31 9.02
N VAL A 309 19.21 0.51 9.90
CA VAL A 309 19.10 0.71 11.35
C VAL A 309 20.33 1.47 11.80
N ASP A 310 20.16 2.53 12.61
CA ASP A 310 21.28 3.26 13.20
C ASP A 310 21.79 2.60 14.49
N ALA A 311 22.83 3.18 15.10
CA ALA A 311 23.47 2.63 16.30
C ALA A 311 22.54 2.58 17.52
N HIS A 312 21.39 3.26 17.47
CA HIS A 312 20.39 3.30 18.53
C HIS A 312 19.16 2.42 18.21
N GLY A 313 19.23 1.59 17.17
CA GLY A 313 18.12 0.72 16.79
C GLY A 313 17.02 1.42 15.97
N ALA A 314 17.16 2.71 15.64
CA ALA A 314 16.14 3.43 14.89
C ALA A 314 16.30 3.26 13.38
N TYR A 315 15.19 3.13 12.66
CA TYR A 315 15.18 3.09 11.20
C TYR A 315 15.47 4.48 10.62
N ARG A 316 16.35 4.51 9.61
CA ARG A 316 16.80 5.72 8.90
C ARG A 316 16.80 5.49 7.40
N LEU A 317 16.56 6.56 6.65
CA LEU A 317 16.66 6.52 5.19
C LEU A 317 18.12 6.38 4.75
N LYS A 318 18.36 5.53 3.75
CA LYS A 318 19.60 5.56 2.96
C LYS A 318 19.50 6.62 1.86
N PRO A 319 20.62 7.24 1.43
CA PRO A 319 20.63 8.17 0.30
C PRO A 319 20.02 7.59 -0.99
N ALA A 320 20.09 6.27 -1.18
CA ALA A 320 19.49 5.58 -2.32
C ALA A 320 17.96 5.76 -2.40
N ALA A 321 17.27 5.92 -1.27
CA ALA A 321 15.83 6.14 -1.24
C ALA A 321 15.46 7.50 -1.84
N LYS A 322 16.16 8.56 -1.41
CA LYS A 322 15.96 9.93 -1.93
C LYS A 322 16.40 10.09 -3.39
N LYS A 323 17.40 9.32 -3.84
CA LYS A 323 17.82 9.29 -5.26
C LYS A 323 16.83 8.56 -6.17
N SER A 324 15.90 7.76 -5.62
CA SER A 324 14.90 7.03 -6.41
C SER A 324 13.54 6.96 -5.70
N PRO A 325 12.87 8.11 -5.45
CA PRO A 325 11.64 8.16 -4.66
C PRO A 325 10.54 7.25 -5.21
N LYS A 326 10.34 7.26 -6.54
CA LYS A 326 9.39 6.39 -7.24
C LYS A 326 9.58 4.89 -6.96
N LYS A 327 10.80 4.45 -6.64
CA LYS A 327 11.09 3.06 -6.31
C LYS A 327 11.18 2.80 -4.82
N ALA A 328 11.24 3.83 -3.98
CA ALA A 328 11.53 3.69 -2.56
C ALA A 328 10.30 3.98 -1.69
N PHE A 329 9.43 4.89 -2.09
CA PHE A 329 8.34 5.41 -1.26
C PHE A 329 6.98 5.09 -1.86
N LEU A 330 5.96 4.93 -1.00
CA LEU A 330 4.59 5.13 -1.45
C LEU A 330 4.44 6.57 -1.94
N ARG A 331 3.74 6.72 -3.05
CA ARG A 331 3.48 7.99 -3.69
C ARG A 331 2.34 8.70 -2.96
N ILE A 332 2.71 9.52 -1.97
CA ILE A 332 1.80 10.39 -1.24
C ILE A 332 1.74 11.74 -1.95
N ARG A 333 0.53 12.20 -2.25
CA ARG A 333 0.27 13.50 -2.89
C ARG A 333 -0.53 14.41 -1.97
N SER A 334 -0.45 15.71 -2.20
CA SER A 334 -1.47 16.62 -1.67
C SER A 334 -2.06 17.53 -2.73
N VAL A 335 -3.33 17.89 -2.53
CA VAL A 335 -4.06 18.84 -3.35
C VAL A 335 -4.85 19.78 -2.44
N ILE A 336 -4.92 21.06 -2.82
CA ILE A 336 -5.82 22.03 -2.19
C ILE A 336 -7.07 22.11 -3.07
N THR A 337 -8.24 21.84 -2.48
CA THR A 337 -9.53 21.82 -3.17
C THR A 337 -10.61 22.45 -2.31
N LYS A 338 -11.79 22.67 -2.90
CA LYS A 338 -13.02 23.05 -2.19
C LYS A 338 -14.02 21.89 -2.24
N ASP A 339 -15.08 21.99 -1.46
CA ASP A 339 -16.22 21.07 -1.57
C ASP A 339 -16.95 21.26 -2.91
N TYR A 340 -17.25 20.14 -3.57
CA TYR A 340 -18.08 20.09 -4.78
C TYR A 340 -18.90 18.80 -4.82
N ILE A 341 -19.95 18.81 -5.64
CA ILE A 341 -20.83 17.65 -5.82
C ILE A 341 -20.03 16.53 -6.50
N GLY A 342 -19.75 15.46 -5.75
CA GLY A 342 -18.98 14.32 -6.24
C GLY A 342 -17.58 14.17 -5.64
N LEU A 343 -17.14 15.09 -4.79
CA LEU A 343 -15.84 14.98 -4.10
C LEU A 343 -15.69 13.64 -3.37
N ASN A 344 -16.67 13.24 -2.54
CA ASN A 344 -16.63 11.95 -1.84
C ASN A 344 -16.45 10.78 -2.82
N ARG A 345 -17.18 10.78 -3.93
CA ARG A 345 -17.08 9.73 -4.96
C ARG A 345 -15.70 9.67 -5.61
N ASP A 346 -15.03 10.81 -5.76
CA ASP A 346 -13.68 10.90 -6.31
C ASP A 346 -12.61 10.47 -5.29
N LEU A 347 -12.91 10.60 -3.98
CA LEU A 347 -12.06 10.17 -2.88
C LEU A 347 -12.24 8.69 -2.50
N ASP A 348 -13.38 8.05 -2.83
CA ASP A 348 -13.71 6.67 -2.45
C ASP A 348 -12.63 5.63 -2.83
N SER A 349 -11.93 5.87 -3.95
CA SER A 349 -10.86 4.99 -4.44
C SER A 349 -9.46 5.30 -3.87
N LEU A 350 -9.32 6.38 -3.09
CA LEU A 350 -8.07 6.91 -2.59
C LEU A 350 -7.95 6.71 -1.08
N PHE A 351 -6.77 6.34 -0.60
CA PHE A 351 -6.49 6.44 0.84
C PHE A 351 -6.18 7.89 1.16
N HIS A 352 -7.03 8.58 1.92
CA HIS A 352 -6.91 10.03 2.07
C HIS A 352 -7.12 10.54 3.51
N LEU A 353 -6.67 11.77 3.74
CA LEU A 353 -6.93 12.60 4.91
C LEU A 353 -7.37 13.98 4.48
N GLU A 354 -8.30 14.56 5.23
CA GLU A 354 -8.75 15.94 5.04
C GLU A 354 -8.23 16.86 6.14
N HIS A 355 -7.46 17.88 5.77
CA HIS A 355 -7.08 18.99 6.65
C HIS A 355 -7.83 20.25 6.19
N ARG A 356 -8.64 20.85 7.06
CA ARG A 356 -9.35 22.10 6.74
C ARG A 356 -8.43 23.31 6.92
N CYS A 357 -8.39 24.19 5.93
CA CYS A 357 -7.65 25.45 5.94
C CYS A 357 -8.55 26.59 5.46
N GLY A 358 -9.41 27.10 6.35
CA GLY A 358 -10.41 28.11 6.00
C GLY A 358 -11.53 27.52 5.14
N VAL A 359 -11.84 28.16 4.00
CA VAL A 359 -12.81 27.67 3.01
C VAL A 359 -12.23 26.53 2.16
N ASP A 360 -10.90 26.45 2.08
CA ASP A 360 -10.19 25.42 1.32
C ASP A 360 -9.89 24.20 2.19
N LYS A 361 -9.78 23.04 1.53
CA LYS A 361 -9.40 21.76 2.11
C LYS A 361 -8.10 21.30 1.48
N ARG A 362 -7.12 20.95 2.31
CA ARG A 362 -5.96 20.19 1.86
C ARG A 362 -6.26 18.70 2.01
N ILE A 363 -6.22 17.98 0.90
CA ILE A 363 -6.37 16.53 0.89
C ILE A 363 -5.00 15.92 0.67
N ILE A 364 -4.55 15.13 1.64
CA ILE A 364 -3.36 14.27 1.53
C ILE A 364 -3.87 12.89 1.12
N TYR A 365 -3.31 12.31 0.07
CA TYR A 365 -3.82 11.04 -0.43
C TYR A 365 -2.76 10.14 -1.06
N ILE A 366 -3.03 8.84 -1.03
CA ILE A 366 -2.32 7.76 -1.69
C ILE A 366 -3.32 7.12 -2.64
N ASP A 367 -3.00 7.16 -3.93
CA ASP A 367 -3.79 6.52 -4.97
C ASP A 367 -3.24 5.10 -5.18
N PRO A 368 -3.98 4.05 -4.82
CA PRO A 368 -3.50 2.67 -4.94
C PRO A 368 -3.06 2.33 -6.37
N ALA A 369 -3.70 2.89 -7.40
CA ALA A 369 -3.41 2.57 -8.80
C ALA A 369 -2.12 3.21 -9.34
N HIS A 370 -1.59 4.21 -8.64
CA HIS A 370 -0.39 4.97 -9.02
C HIS A 370 0.83 4.68 -8.14
N GLN A 371 0.84 3.51 -7.51
CA GLN A 371 1.97 3.05 -6.72
C GLN A 371 2.96 2.31 -7.61
N ALA A 372 4.25 2.40 -7.33
CA ALA A 372 5.20 1.52 -8.01
C ALA A 372 5.24 0.19 -7.27
N THR A 373 5.07 -0.91 -7.97
CA THR A 373 5.55 -2.24 -7.54
C THR A 373 6.93 -2.52 -8.16
N PRO A 374 7.81 -3.26 -7.48
CA PRO A 374 8.93 -3.95 -8.11
C PRO A 374 8.63 -5.43 -8.21
N ASP A 375 9.23 -6.04 -9.22
CA ASP A 375 9.72 -7.41 -9.31
C ASP A 375 9.44 -8.27 -8.05
N ASP A 376 8.49 -9.20 -8.18
CA ASP A 376 8.05 -10.18 -7.17
C ASP A 376 9.18 -11.14 -6.70
N HIS A 377 10.43 -10.91 -7.12
CA HIS A 377 11.60 -11.74 -6.83
C HIS A 377 12.48 -11.25 -5.66
N GLU A 378 12.07 -10.25 -4.87
CA GLU A 378 12.77 -9.90 -3.61
C GLU A 378 12.19 -10.57 -2.35
N ASN A 379 11.24 -11.50 -2.47
CA ASN A 379 10.63 -12.17 -1.31
C ASN A 379 11.64 -12.93 -0.42
N GLU A 380 12.62 -13.63 -1.00
CA GLU A 380 13.67 -14.31 -0.21
C GLU A 380 14.54 -13.35 0.59
N LYS A 381 14.75 -12.12 0.09
CA LYS A 381 15.55 -11.09 0.79
C LYS A 381 14.74 -10.39 1.88
N VAL A 382 13.42 -10.27 1.72
CA VAL A 382 12.52 -9.69 2.73
C VAL A 382 12.41 -10.64 3.93
N TYR A 383 12.24 -11.95 3.71
CA TYR A 383 12.29 -12.94 4.80
C TYR A 383 13.67 -13.03 5.45
N ALA A 384 14.76 -12.98 4.68
CA ALA A 384 16.11 -12.95 5.23
C ALA A 384 16.38 -11.66 6.04
N ALA A 385 15.85 -10.52 5.61
CA ALA A 385 15.96 -9.25 6.34
C ALA A 385 15.10 -9.26 7.61
N ALA A 386 13.86 -9.74 7.54
CA ALA A 386 12.99 -9.91 8.71
C ALA A 386 13.59 -10.89 9.72
N ALA A 387 14.12 -12.03 9.26
CA ALA A 387 14.82 -12.99 10.10
C ALA A 387 16.08 -12.38 10.76
N LYS A 388 16.82 -11.54 10.03
CA LYS A 388 17.99 -10.82 10.58
C LYS A 388 17.59 -9.78 11.62
N THR A 389 16.52 -9.04 11.39
CA THR A 389 15.97 -8.09 12.37
C THR A 389 15.43 -8.80 13.61
N MET A 390 14.72 -9.91 13.44
CA MET A 390 14.27 -10.76 14.54
C MET A 390 15.46 -11.33 15.33
N SER A 391 16.51 -11.77 14.65
CA SER A 391 17.73 -12.26 15.31
C SER A 391 18.39 -11.18 16.16
N ALA A 392 18.50 -9.94 15.64
CA ALA A 392 19.01 -8.81 16.41
C ALA A 392 18.12 -8.46 17.62
N ALA A 393 16.80 -8.52 17.45
CA ALA A 393 15.85 -8.31 18.55
C ALA A 393 15.92 -9.43 19.61
N PHE A 394 16.16 -10.68 19.22
CA PHE A 394 16.39 -11.80 20.14
C PHE A 394 17.70 -11.65 20.90
N GLU A 395 18.79 -11.24 20.23
CA GLU A 395 20.07 -10.96 20.89
C GLU A 395 19.95 -9.80 21.90
N GLU A 396 19.20 -8.75 21.55
CA GLU A 396 18.92 -7.65 22.47
C GLU A 396 18.08 -8.10 23.66
N ALA A 397 17.00 -8.86 23.42
CA ALA A 397 16.15 -9.39 24.47
C ALA A 397 16.94 -10.30 25.43
N GLY A 398 17.84 -11.13 24.90
CA GLY A 398 18.74 -11.97 25.70
C GLY A 398 19.66 -11.15 26.61
N LYS A 399 20.30 -10.10 26.07
CA LYS A 399 21.16 -9.20 26.88
C LYS A 399 20.39 -8.48 27.97
N LEU A 400 19.18 -8.00 27.66
CA LEU A 400 18.32 -7.37 28.67
C LEU A 400 17.89 -8.38 29.73
N ASP A 401 17.56 -9.60 29.35
CA ASP A 401 17.19 -10.68 30.27
C ASP A 401 18.36 -11.06 31.20
N ASP A 402 19.59 -11.17 30.66
CA ASP A 402 20.81 -11.42 31.43
C ASP A 402 21.05 -10.36 32.51
N ILE A 403 20.87 -9.07 32.16
CA ILE A 403 21.02 -7.95 33.10
C ILE A 403 19.90 -7.98 34.15
N ILE A 404 18.65 -8.11 33.73
CA ILE A 404 17.48 -7.98 34.60
C ILE A 404 17.33 -9.17 35.55
N ASN A 405 17.57 -10.39 35.07
CA ASN A 405 17.42 -11.62 35.86
C ASN A 405 18.64 -11.95 36.73
N ASN A 406 19.62 -11.05 36.83
CA ASN A 406 20.75 -11.21 37.74
C ASN A 406 20.27 -11.24 39.22
N ARG A 407 20.18 -12.45 39.77
CA ARG A 407 19.69 -12.71 41.14
C ARG A 407 20.60 -12.16 42.24
N ARG A 408 21.87 -11.86 41.93
CA ARG A 408 22.84 -11.36 42.90
C ARG A 408 22.86 -9.83 42.96
N ALA A 409 22.32 -9.16 41.95
CA ALA A 409 22.28 -7.71 41.87
C ALA A 409 21.07 -7.14 42.63
N SER A 410 21.22 -5.95 43.24
CA SER A 410 20.10 -5.16 43.77
C SER A 410 19.23 -4.57 42.63
N LEU A 411 18.10 -3.93 42.96
CA LEU A 411 17.30 -3.19 41.97
C LEU A 411 18.12 -2.03 41.36
N CYS A 412 18.81 -1.26 42.20
CA CYS A 412 19.64 -0.14 41.74
C CYS A 412 20.79 -0.61 40.85
N GLN A 413 21.45 -1.72 41.20
CA GLN A 413 22.53 -2.28 40.40
C GLN A 413 22.04 -2.72 39.02
N VAL A 414 20.88 -3.39 38.93
CA VAL A 414 20.27 -3.73 37.63
C VAL A 414 19.94 -2.49 36.80
N ILE A 415 19.38 -1.44 37.42
CA ILE A 415 19.07 -0.20 36.69
C ILE A 415 20.38 0.50 36.26
N ALA A 416 21.43 0.47 37.07
CA ALA A 416 22.74 1.02 36.71
C ALA A 416 23.36 0.28 35.51
N ASP A 417 23.32 -1.05 35.51
CA ASP A 417 23.79 -1.88 34.40
C ASP A 417 22.98 -1.61 33.12
N LEU A 418 21.66 -1.44 33.22
CA LEU A 418 20.80 -1.05 32.10
C LEU A 418 21.14 0.35 31.57
N LEU A 419 21.41 1.31 32.46
CA LEU A 419 21.84 2.66 32.07
C LEU A 419 23.16 2.63 31.31
N GLU A 420 24.14 1.85 31.80
CA GLU A 420 25.42 1.65 31.12
C GLU A 420 25.22 0.99 29.75
N TYR A 421 24.43 -0.08 29.69
CA TYR A 421 24.11 -0.79 28.46
C TYR A 421 23.43 0.12 27.41
N ARG A 422 22.58 1.06 27.87
CA ARG A 422 21.92 2.07 27.02
C ARG A 422 22.78 3.33 26.79
N GLY A 423 24.00 3.38 27.31
CA GLY A 423 24.93 4.49 27.13
C GLY A 423 24.56 5.77 27.90
N ILE A 424 23.71 5.68 28.92
CA ILE A 424 23.29 6.81 29.76
C ILE A 424 24.26 6.95 30.94
N ARG A 425 25.27 7.82 30.78
CA ARG A 425 26.37 7.99 31.74
C ARG A 425 26.25 9.20 32.65
N TYR A 426 25.36 10.15 32.34
CA TYR A 426 25.28 11.44 33.01
C TYR A 426 23.86 11.73 33.53
N PRO A 427 23.72 12.41 34.70
CA PRO A 427 22.43 12.76 35.27
C PRO A 427 21.54 13.54 34.30
N GLN A 428 22.10 14.48 33.54
CA GLN A 428 21.34 15.29 32.59
C GLN A 428 20.64 14.42 31.53
N THR A 429 21.36 13.48 30.91
CA THR A 429 20.79 12.57 29.90
C THR A 429 19.74 11.64 30.51
N PHE A 430 19.93 11.22 31.76
CA PHE A 430 18.93 10.46 32.50
C PHE A 430 17.65 11.26 32.70
N THR A 431 17.76 12.52 33.12
CA THR A 431 16.63 13.42 33.34
C THR A 431 15.89 13.74 32.06
N GLU A 432 16.61 14.02 30.97
CA GLU A 432 16.03 14.25 29.64
C GLU A 432 15.22 13.05 29.14
N ARG A 433 15.71 11.82 29.37
CA ARG A 433 15.07 10.60 28.87
C ARG A 433 13.94 10.08 29.75
N THR A 434 14.02 10.28 31.06
CA THR A 434 13.08 9.69 32.03
C THR A 434 12.11 10.71 32.64
N GLY A 435 12.40 12.01 32.52
CA GLY A 435 11.69 13.06 33.26
C GLY A 435 11.93 13.02 34.78
N LEU A 436 12.87 12.20 35.27
CA LEU A 436 13.16 12.05 36.70
C LEU A 436 14.31 12.97 37.12
N TYR A 437 14.36 13.36 38.39
CA TYR A 437 15.33 14.34 38.90
C TYR A 437 16.77 13.76 39.01
N ASP A 438 17.78 14.60 38.75
CA ASP A 438 19.22 14.22 38.75
C ASP A 438 19.68 13.47 40.02
N ALA A 439 19.18 13.85 41.20
CA ALA A 439 19.57 13.19 42.44
C ALA A 439 19.12 11.72 42.50
N LEU A 440 18.11 11.32 41.72
CA LEU A 440 17.70 9.91 41.60
C LEU A 440 18.77 9.09 40.87
N PHE A 441 19.35 9.63 39.79
CA PHE A 441 20.45 8.99 39.08
C PHE A 441 21.61 8.68 40.04
N ASN A 442 22.01 9.66 40.85
CA ASN A 442 23.09 9.46 41.82
C ASN A 442 22.72 8.43 42.90
N LYS A 443 21.46 8.37 43.36
CA LYS A 443 21.02 7.36 44.33
C LYS A 443 21.06 5.95 43.73
N ILE A 444 20.72 5.79 42.45
CA ILE A 444 20.80 4.53 41.72
C ILE A 444 22.26 4.08 41.61
N GLN A 445 23.15 4.96 41.16
CA GLN A 445 24.58 4.65 40.97
C GLN A 445 25.29 4.26 42.28
N HIS A 446 24.82 4.75 43.43
CA HIS A 446 25.39 4.44 44.75
C HIS A 446 24.57 3.41 45.54
N ASP A 447 23.64 2.69 44.89
CA ASP A 447 22.84 1.62 45.51
C ASP A 447 22.09 2.03 46.78
N LYS A 448 21.54 3.25 46.81
CA LYS A 448 20.91 3.85 48.00
C LYS A 448 19.40 3.61 48.11
N LEU A 449 18.79 2.88 47.17
CA LEU A 449 17.34 2.64 47.15
C LEU A 449 17.05 1.14 47.15
N THR A 450 16.15 0.72 48.03
CA THR A 450 15.72 -0.68 48.14
C THR A 450 14.45 -0.97 47.36
N THR A 451 13.60 0.05 47.13
CA THR A 451 12.37 -0.05 46.33
C THR A 451 12.13 1.23 45.53
N MET A 452 11.33 1.14 44.48
CA MET A 452 10.87 2.30 43.69
C MET A 452 9.37 2.17 43.42
N LYS A 453 8.71 3.32 43.20
CA LYS A 453 7.29 3.34 42.83
C LYS A 453 7.12 2.83 41.40
N ARG A 454 5.93 2.30 41.11
CA ARG A 454 5.54 1.82 39.77
C ARG A 454 5.78 2.87 38.69
N GLU A 455 5.35 4.10 38.93
CA GLU A 455 5.45 5.20 37.97
C GLU A 455 6.92 5.59 37.72
N THR A 456 7.75 5.50 38.76
CA THR A 456 9.20 5.75 38.65
C THR A 456 9.88 4.69 37.80
N LEU A 457 9.57 3.41 38.03
CA LEU A 457 10.13 2.31 37.23
C LEU A 457 9.61 2.33 35.79
N MET A 458 8.36 2.74 35.57
CA MET A 458 7.81 2.90 34.23
C MET A 458 8.50 4.04 33.48
N ALA A 459 8.73 5.19 34.14
CA ALA A 459 9.49 6.30 33.57
C ALA A 459 10.93 5.91 33.21
N ILE A 460 11.58 5.09 34.06
CA ILE A 460 12.90 4.52 33.79
C ILE A 460 12.85 3.56 32.59
N ALA A 461 11.85 2.67 32.54
CA ALA A 461 11.69 1.72 31.44
C ALA A 461 11.46 2.41 30.09
N VAL A 462 10.61 3.44 30.07
CA VAL A 462 10.37 4.30 28.89
C VAL A 462 11.67 5.01 28.49
N GLY A 463 12.35 5.67 29.42
CA GLY A 463 13.59 6.41 29.12
C GLY A 463 14.77 5.53 28.69
N LEU A 464 14.76 4.25 29.09
CA LEU A 464 15.72 3.23 28.64
C LEU A 464 15.30 2.54 27.33
N GLY A 465 14.09 2.81 26.83
CA GLY A 465 13.53 2.11 25.67
C GLY A 465 13.41 0.60 25.89
N LEU A 466 12.91 0.18 27.06
CA LEU A 466 12.65 -1.22 27.34
C LEU A 466 11.36 -1.69 26.66
N ASN A 467 11.32 -2.93 26.21
CA ASN A 467 10.09 -3.55 25.73
C ASN A 467 9.20 -4.00 26.91
N ALA A 468 7.96 -4.38 26.61
CA ALA A 468 6.99 -4.79 27.63
C ALA A 468 7.49 -5.95 28.50
N TYR A 469 8.14 -6.96 27.90
CA TYR A 469 8.68 -8.12 28.64
C TYR A 469 9.78 -7.70 29.64
N ALA A 470 10.79 -6.98 29.19
CA ALA A 470 11.87 -6.47 30.04
C ALA A 470 11.33 -5.55 31.14
N THR A 471 10.32 -4.74 30.83
CA THR A 471 9.65 -3.88 31.81
C THR A 471 8.93 -4.69 32.88
N ILE A 472 8.19 -5.74 32.51
CA ILE A 472 7.55 -6.65 33.48
C ILE A 472 8.60 -7.28 34.40
N LYS A 473 9.71 -7.78 33.84
CA LYS A 473 10.80 -8.39 34.62
C LYS A 473 11.48 -7.41 35.58
N LEU A 474 11.71 -6.18 35.12
CA LEU A 474 12.25 -5.12 35.99
C LEU A 474 11.29 -4.80 37.15
N MET A 475 9.98 -4.74 36.88
CA MET A 475 8.95 -4.48 37.89
C MET A 475 8.84 -5.63 38.91
N GLU A 476 8.87 -6.89 38.44
CA GLU A 476 8.86 -8.09 39.28
C GLU A 476 10.03 -8.08 40.28
N LYS A 477 11.19 -7.55 39.87
CA LYS A 477 12.37 -7.40 40.74
C LYS A 477 12.17 -6.41 41.89
N SER A 478 11.21 -5.50 41.77
CA SER A 478 10.75 -4.61 42.84
C SER A 478 9.48 -5.12 43.55
N GLY A 479 9.05 -6.36 43.27
CA GLY A 479 7.82 -6.95 43.82
C GLY A 479 6.53 -6.36 43.22
N ILE A 480 6.61 -5.69 42.07
CA ILE A 480 5.45 -5.09 41.39
C ILE A 480 5.01 -6.03 40.26
N HIS A 481 3.77 -6.50 40.34
CA HIS A 481 3.14 -7.25 39.25
C HIS A 481 2.24 -6.33 38.43
N LEU A 482 2.48 -6.26 37.12
CA LEU A 482 1.62 -5.54 36.18
C LEU A 482 0.50 -6.47 35.73
N SER A 483 -0.76 -6.02 35.79
CA SER A 483 -1.92 -6.81 35.35
C SER A 483 -2.60 -6.17 34.14
N ARG A 484 -2.90 -6.98 33.11
CA ARG A 484 -3.68 -6.51 31.95
C ARG A 484 -5.14 -6.20 32.28
N ASP A 485 -5.63 -6.64 33.44
CA ASP A 485 -7.00 -6.38 33.88
C ASP A 485 -7.17 -4.98 34.48
N THR A 486 -6.07 -4.34 34.88
CA THR A 486 -6.09 -2.97 35.41
C THR A 486 -5.92 -1.96 34.27
N SER A 487 -6.78 -0.94 34.20
CA SER A 487 -6.78 0.04 33.10
C SER A 487 -5.42 0.73 32.92
N LEU A 488 -4.74 1.09 34.01
CA LEU A 488 -3.44 1.75 33.99
C LEU A 488 -2.33 0.84 33.42
N ASP A 489 -2.15 -0.34 34.02
CA ASP A 489 -1.09 -1.29 33.63
C ASP A 489 -1.29 -1.77 32.18
N ASN A 490 -2.54 -1.94 31.77
CA ASN A 490 -2.88 -2.30 30.39
C ASN A 490 -2.49 -1.20 29.40
N VAL A 491 -2.76 0.08 29.73
CA VAL A 491 -2.31 1.22 28.92
C VAL A 491 -0.78 1.27 28.85
N TYR A 492 -0.07 1.06 29.96
CA TYR A 492 1.40 1.00 29.94
C TYR A 492 1.94 -0.13 29.06
N LEU A 493 1.40 -1.35 29.19
CA LEU A 493 1.85 -2.49 28.39
C LEU A 493 1.54 -2.29 26.91
N PHE A 494 0.32 -1.85 26.56
CA PHE A 494 -0.02 -1.57 25.18
C PHE A 494 0.80 -0.43 24.57
N MET A 495 1.13 0.58 25.36
CA MET A 495 1.99 1.68 24.93
C MET A 495 3.37 1.15 24.54
N LEU A 496 3.99 0.32 25.38
CA LEU A 496 5.31 -0.27 25.10
C LEU A 496 5.28 -1.29 23.95
N GLU A 497 4.18 -2.03 23.78
CA GLU A 497 4.00 -3.01 22.70
C GLU A 497 3.78 -2.34 21.34
N ARG A 498 3.00 -1.26 21.29
CA ARG A 498 2.62 -0.59 20.03
C ARG A 498 3.58 0.51 19.62
N PHE A 499 4.28 1.11 20.58
CA PHE A 499 5.25 2.18 20.34
C PHE A 499 6.60 1.85 21.00
N PRO A 500 7.33 0.83 20.52
CA PRO A 500 8.67 0.53 21.05
C PRO A 500 9.60 1.73 20.94
N GLY A 501 10.27 2.08 22.04
CA GLY A 501 11.19 3.22 22.08
C GLY A 501 10.51 4.59 22.14
N ILE A 502 9.21 4.65 22.47
CA ILE A 502 8.47 5.89 22.71
C ILE A 502 9.23 6.81 23.68
N SER A 503 9.30 8.10 23.36
CA SER A 503 9.91 9.08 24.26
C SER A 503 9.03 9.34 25.48
N ILE A 504 9.61 9.79 26.60
CA ILE A 504 8.84 10.15 27.80
C ILE A 504 7.79 11.23 27.52
N HIS A 505 8.06 12.15 26.59
CA HIS A 505 7.13 13.20 26.19
C HIS A 505 5.91 12.62 25.46
N GLU A 506 6.12 11.74 24.49
CA GLU A 506 5.04 11.08 23.74
C GLU A 506 4.24 10.13 24.64
N ALA A 507 4.92 9.38 25.51
CA ALA A 507 4.28 8.54 26.51
C ALA A 507 3.34 9.36 27.40
N ASN A 508 3.78 10.52 27.89
CA ASN A 508 2.95 11.43 28.67
C ASN A 508 1.76 11.99 27.88
N GLY A 509 1.91 12.25 26.58
CA GLY A 509 0.78 12.64 25.72
C GLY A 509 -0.29 11.55 25.63
N ILE A 510 0.10 10.27 25.56
CA ILE A 510 -0.84 9.14 25.58
C ILE A 510 -1.54 9.04 26.95
N LEU A 511 -0.78 9.19 28.05
CA LEU A 511 -1.35 9.11 29.39
C LEU A 511 -2.35 10.24 29.67
N ASP A 512 -2.03 11.46 29.25
CA ASP A 512 -2.92 12.62 29.37
C ASP A 512 -4.23 12.40 28.60
N ALA A 513 -4.16 11.87 27.38
CA ALA A 513 -5.34 11.55 26.57
C ALA A 513 -6.24 10.47 27.20
N HIS A 514 -5.66 9.59 28.03
CA HIS A 514 -6.39 8.60 28.82
C HIS A 514 -6.81 9.11 30.21
N GLY A 515 -6.51 10.36 30.56
CA GLY A 515 -6.80 10.95 31.87
C GLY A 515 -5.97 10.34 33.02
N LEU A 516 -4.77 9.82 32.70
CA LEU A 516 -3.87 9.16 33.64
C LEU A 516 -2.75 10.10 34.12
N GLU A 517 -2.15 9.78 35.27
CA GLU A 517 -1.02 10.56 35.78
C GLU A 517 0.20 10.47 34.85
N LEU A 518 0.83 11.62 34.61
CA LEU A 518 2.05 11.73 33.83
C LEU A 518 3.25 11.11 34.55
N LEU A 519 4.13 10.49 33.77
CA LEU A 519 5.41 9.95 34.19
C LEU A 519 6.46 11.07 34.36
N GLY A 520 7.39 10.85 35.30
CA GLY A 520 8.45 11.80 35.63
C GLY A 520 8.25 12.49 36.99
N SER A 521 9.09 13.47 37.28
CA SER A 521 9.02 14.22 38.54
C SER A 521 7.96 15.30 38.44
N LYS A 522 7.01 15.33 39.39
CA LYS A 522 6.10 16.48 39.54
C LYS A 522 6.95 17.68 39.99
N SER A 523 6.99 18.75 39.19
CA SER A 523 7.54 20.02 39.66
C SER A 523 6.73 20.43 40.90
N ARG A 524 7.40 20.71 42.02
CA ARG A 524 6.73 21.40 43.12
C ARG A 524 6.38 22.78 42.60
N SER A 525 5.10 23.03 42.33
CA SER A 525 4.56 24.39 42.25
C SER A 525 5.01 25.11 43.52
N SER A 526 5.91 26.07 43.34
CA SER A 526 6.33 27.00 44.39
C SER A 526 5.30 28.10 44.53
#